data_AF-A0A957M1B2-F1
#
_entry.id   AF-A0A957M1B2-F1
#
_cell.length_a   1.000
_cell.length_b   1.000
_cell.length_c   1.000
_cell.angle_alpha   90.00
_cell.angle_beta   90.00
_cell.angle_gamma   90.00
#
_symmetry.space_group_name_H-M   'P 1'
#
loop_
_entity.id
_entity.type
_entity.pdbx_description
1 polymer ?
#
loop_
_entity_poly.entity_id
_entity_poly.type
_entity_poly.pdbx_seq_one_letter_code
_entity_poly.pdbx_strand_id
1 'polypeptide(L)'
;MRIQLSLALFLLLSLFPKIGYGQSETVCTRDVIVNAGDTLIGLAGAYLGDPLAYPRIIAATNDAASVDDSYSVIDNEGRIMVGWTLCLPDPLIATQSHSSAARSTTPGVDLLPTTAASAIVTTTIAPTNSATASPAVAARTGTQPGQEWSTDPDPLQIEVMRQQSYPGSQITVEEVLEPGINYSRYVVSYLSDGLTIYALMTIPFGVQPADGWPAIVFNHGYITPSQYRTTERYTAYVDMLARNGYIVLKPDLRGHGNSGGEEVIGGGYGTPDYTVDVLNAVASLQAHEDVDPNRIGMWGHSMGGQLTLRAMVVTDDIKAGVIWGGVVSPYPDIIERWDFTRNTDRFPGMSASQAITSQSSAGNWLRDFSHWVSDFTAKYGDFDENPLFWATISPNNFLEDLSGPIELHHSTTDEMVPLAWSETLAQQLDAADQQPYDLFTYSGDNHNISANFGIAMQRTVAFFDQYVKGQERLSE
;
A
#
# COMPACT_ATOMS: atom_id res chain seq x y z
N MET A 1 -70.61 -35.00 23.01
CA MET A 1 -70.11 -36.10 22.16
C MET A 1 -68.57 -35.99 22.23
N ARG A 2 -67.88 -36.71 23.13
CA ARG A 2 -67.31 -38.07 22.94
C ARG A 2 -66.49 -38.13 21.63
N ILE A 3 -65.20 -38.49 21.56
CA ILE A 3 -64.33 -39.38 22.35
C ILE A 3 -62.85 -39.14 21.91
N GLN A 4 -61.90 -39.45 22.81
CA GLN A 4 -60.45 -39.60 22.60
C GLN A 4 -60.08 -40.65 21.52
N LEU A 5 -58.86 -40.58 20.96
CA LEU A 5 -58.02 -41.78 20.92
C LEU A 5 -56.52 -41.42 20.92
N SER A 6 -55.79 -42.21 21.70
CA SER A 6 -54.38 -42.09 22.07
C SER A 6 -53.49 -43.04 21.25
N LEU A 7 -52.17 -42.93 21.50
CA LEU A 7 -51.08 -43.89 21.24
C LEU A 7 -50.54 -43.94 19.78
N ALA A 8 -49.24 -44.08 19.51
CA ALA A 8 -48.12 -44.56 20.32
C ALA A 8 -46.76 -44.05 19.79
N LEU A 9 -45.82 -43.99 20.73
CA LEU A 9 -44.37 -43.90 20.60
C LEU A 9 -43.79 -45.02 19.70
N PHE A 10 -42.91 -44.68 18.74
CA PHE A 10 -41.78 -45.54 18.38
C PHE A 10 -40.53 -44.70 18.12
N LEU A 11 -39.63 -44.81 19.09
CA LEU A 11 -38.23 -44.41 19.06
C LEU A 11 -37.50 -45.29 18.02
N LEU A 12 -36.89 -44.68 17.01
CA LEU A 12 -35.89 -45.35 16.18
C LEU A 12 -34.62 -44.51 16.21
N LEU A 13 -33.72 -44.88 17.12
CA LEU A 13 -32.31 -44.51 17.09
C LEU A 13 -31.71 -45.02 15.78
N SER A 14 -31.46 -44.14 14.83
CA SER A 14 -30.44 -44.35 13.80
C SER A 14 -29.11 -43.81 14.31
N LEU A 15 -28.32 -44.71 14.87
CA LEU A 15 -26.89 -44.56 15.12
C LEU A 15 -26.17 -44.40 13.77
N PHE A 16 -25.95 -43.16 13.36
CA PHE A 16 -24.84 -42.83 12.47
C PHE A 16 -23.76 -42.16 13.32
N PRO A 17 -22.49 -42.59 13.23
CA PRO A 17 -21.42 -41.97 13.98
C PRO A 17 -21.34 -40.52 13.53
N LYS A 18 -21.54 -39.58 14.47
CA LYS A 18 -21.04 -38.22 14.30
C LYS A 18 -19.53 -38.37 14.16
N ILE A 19 -19.03 -38.24 12.94
CA ILE A 19 -17.61 -37.93 12.75
C ILE A 19 -17.49 -36.50 13.27
N GLY A 20 -17.17 -36.38 14.56
CA GLY A 20 -16.67 -35.14 15.11
C GLY A 20 -15.36 -34.85 14.39
N TYR A 21 -15.36 -33.81 13.56
CA TYR A 21 -14.12 -33.11 13.31
C TYR A 21 -13.77 -32.45 14.65
N GLY A 22 -12.84 -33.08 15.37
CA GLY A 22 -12.24 -32.47 16.55
C GLY A 22 -11.55 -31.19 16.13
N GLN A 23 -12.20 -30.05 16.40
CA GLN A 23 -11.48 -28.81 16.63
C GLN A 23 -10.59 -29.10 17.84
N SER A 24 -9.28 -28.93 17.69
CA SER A 24 -8.40 -28.91 18.85
C SER A 24 -8.80 -27.68 19.65
N GLU A 25 -9.63 -27.84 20.68
CA GLU A 25 -9.96 -26.78 21.63
C GLU A 25 -8.64 -26.24 22.18
N THR A 26 -8.35 -24.96 21.92
CA THR A 26 -7.23 -24.27 22.55
C THR A 26 -7.61 -24.06 24.03
N VAL A 27 -7.33 -25.05 24.87
CA VAL A 27 -7.74 -25.02 26.28
C VAL A 27 -6.97 -23.92 27.01
N CYS A 28 -7.70 -23.08 27.73
CA CYS A 28 -7.11 -22.07 28.61
C CYS A 28 -6.36 -22.75 29.76
N THR A 29 -5.04 -22.59 29.81
CA THR A 29 -4.21 -23.23 30.83
C THR A 29 -3.81 -22.30 31.96
N ARG A 30 -3.79 -20.98 31.69
CA ARG A 30 -3.40 -19.98 32.67
C ARG A 30 -3.97 -18.61 32.33
N ASP A 31 -4.51 -17.95 33.36
CA ASP A 31 -4.95 -16.56 33.27
C ASP A 31 -3.79 -15.64 33.58
N VAL A 32 -3.68 -14.54 32.83
CA VAL A 32 -2.72 -13.48 33.12
C VAL A 32 -3.42 -12.12 33.08
N ILE A 33 -3.15 -11.29 34.09
CA ILE A 33 -3.54 -9.88 34.07
C ILE A 33 -2.41 -9.09 33.44
N VAL A 34 -2.71 -8.33 32.40
CA VAL A 34 -1.75 -7.49 31.66
C VAL A 34 -1.24 -6.37 32.57
N ASN A 35 0.07 -6.26 32.72
CA ASN A 35 0.73 -5.18 33.45
C ASN A 35 1.32 -4.14 32.50
N ALA A 36 1.70 -2.97 33.05
CA ALA A 36 2.35 -1.94 32.26
C ALA A 36 3.69 -2.46 31.68
N GLY A 37 3.82 -2.41 30.35
CA GLY A 37 4.98 -2.91 29.61
C GLY A 37 4.84 -4.35 29.08
N ASP A 38 3.78 -5.07 29.45
CA ASP A 38 3.49 -6.36 28.85
C ASP A 38 3.09 -6.19 27.38
N THR A 39 3.57 -7.10 26.54
CA THR A 39 3.20 -7.21 25.12
C THR A 39 2.83 -8.65 24.82
N LEU A 40 1.98 -8.88 23.82
CA LEU A 40 1.61 -10.24 23.40
C LEU A 40 2.84 -11.05 22.98
N ILE A 41 3.78 -10.42 22.27
CA ILE A 41 5.06 -11.01 21.87
C ILE A 41 5.92 -11.35 23.09
N GLY A 42 6.01 -10.46 24.08
CA GLY A 42 6.75 -10.69 25.32
C GLY A 42 6.15 -11.84 26.15
N LEU A 43 4.82 -11.88 26.28
CA LEU A 43 4.10 -12.94 26.97
C LEU A 43 4.25 -14.29 26.24
N ALA A 44 4.20 -14.31 24.90
CA ALA A 44 4.43 -15.51 24.10
C ALA A 44 5.87 -16.03 24.24
N GLY A 45 6.87 -15.15 24.16
CA GLY A 45 8.26 -15.51 24.35
C GLY A 45 8.52 -16.07 25.75
N ALA A 46 7.93 -15.46 26.78
CA ALA A 46 8.12 -15.88 28.17
C ALA A 46 7.37 -17.17 28.52
N TYR A 47 6.15 -17.36 28.00
CA TYR A 47 5.27 -18.46 28.39
C TYR A 47 5.24 -19.63 27.40
N LEU A 48 5.21 -19.34 26.09
CA LEU A 48 5.21 -20.35 25.03
C LEU A 48 6.62 -20.71 24.55
N GLY A 49 7.64 -19.96 24.98
CA GLY A 49 9.03 -20.15 24.55
C GLY A 49 9.31 -19.67 23.12
N ASP A 50 8.32 -19.08 22.45
CA ASP A 50 8.42 -18.54 21.10
C ASP A 50 7.65 -17.20 21.02
N PRO A 51 8.36 -16.06 20.83
CA PRO A 51 7.74 -14.75 20.70
C PRO A 51 6.78 -14.63 19.50
N LEU A 52 6.98 -15.41 18.43
CA LEU A 52 6.11 -15.40 17.24
C LEU A 52 4.84 -16.23 17.44
N ALA A 53 4.74 -17.01 18.52
CA ALA A 53 3.56 -17.78 18.86
C ALA A 53 2.44 -16.94 19.52
N TYR A 54 2.59 -15.61 19.60
CA TYR A 54 1.61 -14.72 20.20
C TYR A 54 0.19 -14.79 19.60
N PRO A 55 -0.05 -15.13 18.31
CA PRO A 55 -1.41 -15.31 17.79
C PRO A 55 -2.17 -16.43 18.50
N ARG A 56 -1.47 -17.39 19.13
CA ARG A 56 -2.10 -18.45 19.94
C ARG A 56 -2.73 -17.89 21.22
N ILE A 57 -2.11 -16.86 21.82
CA ILE A 57 -2.68 -16.15 22.98
C ILE A 57 -3.92 -15.37 22.55
N ILE A 58 -3.91 -14.76 21.36
CA ILE A 58 -5.06 -14.06 20.80
C ILE A 58 -6.23 -15.02 20.59
N ALA A 59 -6.00 -16.13 19.90
CA ALA A 59 -7.02 -17.14 19.65
C ALA A 59 -7.60 -17.68 20.96
N ALA A 60 -6.76 -18.09 21.91
CA ALA A 60 -7.21 -18.63 23.19
C ALA A 60 -7.96 -17.60 24.06
N THR A 61 -7.55 -16.33 24.04
CA THR A 61 -8.23 -15.25 24.78
C THR A 61 -9.58 -14.92 24.17
N ASN A 62 -9.69 -14.88 22.84
CA ASN A 62 -10.95 -14.62 22.17
C ASN A 62 -11.92 -15.81 22.28
N ASP A 63 -11.40 -17.04 22.25
CA ASP A 63 -12.19 -18.25 22.53
C ASP A 63 -12.73 -18.23 23.96
N ALA A 64 -11.90 -17.87 24.95
CA ALA A 64 -12.32 -17.73 26.35
C ALA A 64 -13.35 -16.59 26.53
N ALA A 65 -13.13 -15.43 25.90
CA ALA A 65 -14.04 -14.29 25.92
C ALA A 65 -15.40 -14.57 25.24
N SER A 66 -15.48 -15.59 24.37
CA SER A 66 -16.75 -16.00 23.75
C SER A 66 -17.69 -16.74 24.69
N VAL A 67 -17.16 -17.23 25.83
CA VAL A 67 -17.92 -18.01 26.82
C VAL A 67 -17.88 -17.42 28.23
N ASP A 68 -16.92 -16.53 28.52
CA ASP A 68 -16.74 -15.85 29.81
C ASP A 68 -16.31 -14.38 29.59
N ASP A 69 -17.21 -13.45 29.89
CA ASP A 69 -17.02 -12.01 29.70
C ASP A 69 -15.94 -11.38 30.60
N SER A 70 -15.32 -12.15 31.51
CA SER A 70 -14.18 -11.67 32.31
C SER A 70 -12.86 -11.58 31.53
N TYR A 71 -12.79 -12.23 30.35
CA TYR A 71 -11.67 -12.13 29.41
C TYR A 71 -11.88 -10.99 28.41
N SER A 72 -10.79 -10.32 28.03
CA SER A 72 -10.85 -9.19 27.11
C SER A 72 -10.72 -9.65 25.66
N VAL A 73 -11.64 -9.23 24.78
CA VAL A 73 -11.54 -9.50 23.33
C VAL A 73 -10.38 -8.69 22.74
N ILE A 74 -9.48 -9.39 22.05
CA ILE A 74 -8.33 -8.82 21.34
C ILE A 74 -8.67 -8.73 19.85
N ASP A 75 -9.04 -7.52 19.40
CA ASP A 75 -9.38 -7.20 18.01
C ASP A 75 -8.23 -6.48 17.26
N ASN A 76 -7.16 -6.12 17.98
CA ASN A 76 -5.95 -5.49 17.45
C ASN A 76 -4.70 -6.16 18.02
N GLU A 77 -3.95 -6.84 17.15
CA GLU A 77 -2.75 -7.62 17.51
C GLU A 77 -1.60 -6.78 18.10
N GLY A 78 -1.64 -5.47 17.91
CA GLY A 78 -0.59 -4.55 18.38
C GLY A 78 -0.78 -4.00 19.79
N ARG A 79 -1.93 -4.25 20.46
CA ARG A 79 -2.20 -3.64 21.78
C ARG A 79 -3.03 -4.55 22.71
N ILE A 80 -2.49 -4.76 23.91
CA ILE A 80 -3.21 -5.25 25.09
C ILE A 80 -3.19 -4.15 26.16
N MET A 81 -4.30 -3.94 26.87
CA MET A 81 -4.38 -2.87 27.87
C MET A 81 -4.08 -3.40 29.28
N VAL A 82 -3.46 -2.55 30.10
CA VAL A 82 -3.20 -2.86 31.51
C VAL A 82 -4.51 -3.19 32.23
N GLY A 83 -4.52 -4.29 32.97
CA GLY A 83 -5.70 -4.80 33.68
C GLY A 83 -6.55 -5.77 32.88
N TRP A 84 -6.26 -6.02 31.59
CA TRP A 84 -6.93 -7.06 30.81
C TRP A 84 -6.60 -8.45 31.32
N THR A 85 -7.61 -9.33 31.35
CA THR A 85 -7.42 -10.76 31.61
C THR A 85 -7.24 -11.47 30.28
N LEU A 86 -6.08 -12.09 30.08
CA LEU A 86 -5.78 -12.90 28.90
C LEU A 86 -5.71 -14.38 29.27
N CYS A 87 -6.05 -15.21 28.29
CA CYS A 87 -5.93 -16.65 28.38
C CYS A 87 -4.65 -17.12 27.68
N LEU A 88 -3.77 -17.81 28.42
CA LEU A 88 -2.57 -18.42 27.86
C LEU A 88 -2.81 -19.92 27.56
N PRO A 89 -2.62 -20.37 26.31
CA PRO A 89 -2.87 -21.75 25.90
C PRO A 89 -1.70 -22.68 26.25
N ASP A 90 -1.91 -24.00 26.21
CA ASP A 90 -0.87 -25.00 26.50
C ASP A 90 0.37 -24.81 25.60
N PRO A 91 1.59 -24.62 26.16
CA PRO A 91 2.79 -24.43 25.37
C PRO A 91 3.17 -25.63 24.48
N LEU A 92 2.68 -26.84 24.75
CA LEU A 92 3.12 -28.09 24.10
C LEU A 92 2.32 -28.50 22.84
N ILE A 93 1.27 -27.76 22.45
CA ILE A 93 0.48 -28.07 21.25
C ILE A 93 0.98 -27.27 20.04
N ALA A 94 1.60 -27.93 19.07
CA ALA A 94 1.97 -27.36 17.76
C ALA A 94 0.96 -27.77 16.67
N THR A 95 0.44 -26.82 15.89
CA THR A 95 -0.45 -27.09 14.76
C THR A 95 0.36 -27.42 13.49
N GLN A 96 0.09 -28.57 12.87
CA GLN A 96 0.74 -29.02 11.63
C GLN A 96 0.17 -28.30 10.40
N SER A 97 1.02 -27.70 9.56
CA SER A 97 0.65 -27.23 8.23
C SER A 97 0.57 -28.40 7.24
N HIS A 98 -0.45 -28.41 6.38
CA HIS A 98 -0.68 -29.46 5.37
C HIS A 98 0.23 -29.25 4.14
N SER A 99 1.17 -30.18 3.93
CA SER A 99 1.85 -30.40 2.65
C SER A 99 1.57 -31.82 2.18
N SER A 100 1.05 -31.97 0.96
CA SER A 100 0.83 -33.25 0.29
C SER A 100 2.01 -33.58 -0.63
N ALA A 101 2.83 -34.56 -0.25
CA ALA A 101 3.63 -35.35 -1.18
C ALA A 101 3.96 -36.73 -0.59
N ALA A 102 4.14 -37.70 -1.48
CA ALA A 102 3.97 -39.13 -1.27
C ALA A 102 4.96 -39.83 -0.32
N ARG A 103 4.46 -40.92 0.29
CA ARG A 103 5.20 -41.94 1.03
C ARG A 103 6.29 -42.62 0.18
N SER A 104 7.48 -42.77 0.78
CA SER A 104 8.38 -43.91 0.57
C SER A 104 9.16 -44.16 1.88
N THR A 105 9.56 -45.40 2.09
CA THR A 105 9.66 -46.11 3.38
C THR A 105 11.10 -46.39 3.86
N THR A 106 11.39 -46.00 5.11
CA THR A 106 12.20 -46.68 6.18
C THR A 106 13.75 -46.80 6.09
N PRO A 107 14.51 -47.13 7.19
CA PRO A 107 15.29 -46.15 7.98
C PRO A 107 16.78 -46.55 8.24
N GLY A 108 17.58 -45.67 8.88
CA GLY A 108 18.84 -46.10 9.53
C GLY A 108 19.85 -45.02 9.98
N VAL A 109 19.74 -44.61 11.25
CA VAL A 109 20.74 -44.26 12.30
C VAL A 109 22.15 -43.67 11.99
N ASP A 110 22.43 -42.59 12.75
CA ASP A 110 23.65 -42.25 13.54
C ASP A 110 24.79 -41.30 13.06
N LEU A 111 25.01 -40.29 13.93
CA LEU A 111 26.24 -39.61 14.39
C LEU A 111 27.02 -38.62 13.48
N LEU A 112 27.14 -37.38 13.99
CA LEU A 112 28.13 -36.31 13.70
C LEU A 112 29.58 -36.75 14.09
N PRO A 113 30.68 -35.99 13.81
CA PRO A 113 30.80 -34.60 13.36
C PRO A 113 31.91 -34.28 12.30
N THR A 114 32.05 -32.98 11.99
CA THR A 114 33.29 -32.20 11.69
C THR A 114 33.61 -31.81 10.23
N THR A 115 33.61 -30.48 10.02
CA THR A 115 34.42 -29.63 9.11
C THR A 115 34.61 -30.04 7.64
N ALA A 116 34.08 -29.21 6.73
CA ALA A 116 34.82 -28.72 5.56
C ALA A 116 34.12 -27.50 4.95
N ALA A 117 34.85 -26.39 4.85
CA ALA A 117 34.52 -25.31 3.93
C ALA A 117 34.55 -25.86 2.50
N SER A 118 33.57 -25.50 1.67
CA SER A 118 33.69 -25.70 0.23
C SER A 118 32.88 -24.68 -0.56
N ALA A 119 33.47 -24.29 -1.69
CA ALA A 119 33.18 -23.15 -2.52
C ALA A 119 31.75 -23.06 -3.06
N ILE A 120 31.29 -21.82 -3.20
CA ILE A 120 30.12 -21.44 -4.00
C ILE A 120 30.47 -21.70 -5.47
N VAL A 121 29.79 -22.68 -6.08
CA VAL A 121 29.80 -22.88 -7.53
C VAL A 121 28.64 -22.09 -8.10
N THR A 122 28.95 -20.96 -8.75
CA THR A 122 28.00 -20.18 -9.54
C THR A 122 27.62 -21.00 -10.77
N THR A 123 26.40 -21.56 -10.79
CA THR A 123 25.89 -22.26 -11.96
C THR A 123 25.02 -21.29 -12.75
N THR A 124 25.57 -20.77 -13.84
CA THR A 124 24.85 -19.93 -14.81
C THR A 124 23.85 -20.80 -15.57
N ILE A 125 22.55 -20.61 -15.32
CA ILE A 125 21.49 -21.22 -16.12
C ILE A 125 20.99 -20.17 -17.11
N ALA A 126 21.22 -20.41 -18.40
CA ALA A 126 20.66 -19.62 -19.48
C ALA A 126 19.15 -19.90 -19.61
N PRO A 127 18.27 -18.89 -19.72
CA PRO A 127 16.86 -19.12 -19.92
C PRO A 127 16.60 -19.56 -21.37
N THR A 128 15.85 -20.66 -21.52
CA THR A 128 15.37 -21.14 -22.82
C THR A 128 14.07 -20.42 -23.13
N ASN A 129 14.08 -19.56 -24.16
CA ASN A 129 12.94 -18.79 -24.61
C ASN A 129 11.81 -19.69 -25.13
N SER A 130 10.60 -19.48 -24.63
CA SER A 130 9.35 -19.77 -25.33
C SER A 130 8.32 -18.72 -24.92
N ALA A 131 8.50 -17.51 -25.47
CA ALA A 131 7.53 -16.44 -25.39
C ALA A 131 6.55 -16.58 -26.56
N THR A 132 5.26 -16.74 -26.23
CA THR A 132 4.17 -16.55 -27.18
C THR A 132 4.04 -15.04 -27.42
N ALA A 133 4.27 -14.60 -28.66
CA ALA A 133 4.33 -13.20 -29.03
C ALA A 133 2.98 -12.48 -28.82
N SER A 134 3.00 -11.40 -28.03
CA SER A 134 1.98 -10.34 -28.02
C SER A 134 2.41 -9.27 -29.04
N PRO A 135 1.48 -8.62 -29.78
CA PRO A 135 1.85 -7.78 -30.92
C PRO A 135 2.59 -6.52 -30.46
N ALA A 136 3.67 -6.22 -31.20
CA ALA A 136 4.56 -5.09 -30.98
C ALA A 136 3.83 -3.74 -31.04
N VAL A 137 4.05 -2.91 -30.01
CA VAL A 137 3.73 -1.48 -30.03
C VAL A 137 4.70 -0.80 -30.98
N ALA A 138 4.17 -0.19 -32.04
CA ALA A 138 4.97 0.61 -32.96
C ALA A 138 5.39 1.91 -32.29
N ALA A 139 6.70 2.11 -32.13
CA ALA A 139 7.30 3.37 -31.72
C ALA A 139 6.83 4.52 -32.63
N ARG A 140 6.33 5.62 -32.04
CA ARG A 140 5.99 6.84 -32.78
C ARG A 140 7.09 7.88 -32.60
N THR A 141 8.02 7.89 -33.55
CA THR A 141 8.86 9.06 -33.83
C THR A 141 8.02 10.18 -34.41
N GLY A 142 8.00 11.35 -33.76
CA GLY A 142 7.67 12.63 -34.37
C GLY A 142 6.18 12.97 -34.44
N THR A 143 5.86 14.16 -33.96
CA THR A 143 4.59 14.89 -34.06
C THR A 143 3.90 14.69 -35.41
N GLN A 144 2.77 13.97 -35.42
CA GLN A 144 1.85 13.93 -36.55
C GLN A 144 0.74 14.97 -36.34
N PRO A 145 0.53 15.93 -37.25
CA PRO A 145 -0.64 16.79 -37.21
C PRO A 145 -1.87 16.02 -37.69
N GLY A 146 -2.93 16.01 -36.88
CA GLY A 146 -4.28 15.58 -37.31
C GLY A 146 -4.66 14.14 -36.99
N GLN A 147 -4.54 13.74 -35.72
CA GLN A 147 -5.41 12.68 -35.19
C GLN A 147 -6.43 13.38 -34.30
N GLU A 148 -7.66 13.57 -34.81
CA GLU A 148 -8.73 14.24 -34.07
C GLU A 148 -9.05 13.44 -32.80
N TRP A 149 -8.66 14.01 -31.66
CA TRP A 149 -9.12 13.60 -30.34
C TRP A 149 -10.64 13.66 -30.29
N SER A 150 -11.28 12.74 -29.57
CA SER A 150 -12.71 12.76 -29.28
C SER A 150 -13.15 14.12 -28.70
N THR A 151 -13.70 14.97 -29.57
CA THR A 151 -14.50 16.20 -29.50
C THR A 151 -14.63 17.10 -28.25
N ASP A 152 -14.10 16.81 -27.06
CA ASP A 152 -13.89 17.80 -25.98
C ASP A 152 -12.70 17.37 -25.09
N PRO A 153 -11.77 18.28 -24.73
CA PRO A 153 -10.64 17.97 -23.85
C PRO A 153 -11.13 17.58 -22.44
N ASP A 154 -10.81 16.36 -22.00
CA ASP A 154 -11.16 15.89 -20.66
C ASP A 154 -10.06 16.28 -19.64
N PRO A 155 -10.40 16.82 -18.45
CA PRO A 155 -9.43 17.23 -17.43
C PRO A 155 -8.46 16.14 -16.95
N LEU A 156 -8.78 14.86 -17.15
CA LEU A 156 -7.85 13.76 -16.85
C LEU A 156 -6.71 13.64 -17.85
N GLN A 157 -6.85 14.10 -19.10
CA GLN A 157 -5.83 13.84 -20.11
C GLN A 157 -4.52 14.54 -19.71
N ILE A 158 -3.40 13.82 -19.80
CA ILE A 158 -2.08 14.36 -19.38
C ILE A 158 -1.77 15.66 -20.13
N GLU A 159 -2.07 15.72 -21.43
CA GLU A 159 -1.89 16.93 -22.24
C GLU A 159 -2.80 18.09 -21.81
N VAL A 160 -4.01 17.80 -21.33
CA VAL A 160 -4.89 18.85 -20.77
C VAL A 160 -4.36 19.35 -19.44
N MET A 161 -3.85 18.45 -18.59
CA MET A 161 -3.20 18.78 -17.32
C MET A 161 -1.94 19.65 -17.53
N ARG A 162 -1.08 19.31 -18.49
CA ARG A 162 0.10 20.10 -18.88
C ARG A 162 -0.22 21.54 -19.29
N GLN A 163 -1.44 21.78 -19.78
CA GLN A 163 -1.90 23.11 -20.18
C GLN A 163 -2.54 23.91 -19.04
N GLN A 164 -2.81 23.28 -17.88
CA GLN A 164 -3.36 23.96 -16.72
C GLN A 164 -2.28 24.76 -15.97
N SER A 165 -2.74 25.65 -15.09
CA SER A 165 -1.88 26.36 -14.15
C SER A 165 -2.05 25.79 -12.75
N TYR A 166 -0.93 25.55 -12.07
CA TYR A 166 -0.86 25.10 -10.69
C TYR A 166 -0.10 26.16 -9.87
N PRO A 167 -0.73 27.29 -9.53
CA PRO A 167 -0.02 28.42 -8.93
C PRO A 167 0.41 28.17 -7.48
N GLY A 168 -0.16 27.15 -6.82
CA GLY A 168 -0.04 26.97 -5.38
C GLY A 168 -0.54 28.19 -4.61
N SER A 169 -0.11 28.29 -3.36
CA SER A 169 -0.26 29.47 -2.51
C SER A 169 0.83 29.54 -1.46
N GLN A 170 0.88 30.64 -0.71
CA GLN A 170 1.63 30.67 0.55
C GLN A 170 1.16 29.53 1.46
N ILE A 171 2.11 28.82 2.07
CA ILE A 171 1.84 27.82 3.11
C ILE A 171 1.58 28.55 4.42
N THR A 172 0.44 28.27 5.06
CA THR A 172 0.02 28.86 6.33
C THR A 172 0.23 27.85 7.46
N VAL A 173 0.89 28.25 8.54
CA VAL A 173 1.01 27.41 9.75
C VAL A 173 -0.30 27.50 10.54
N GLU A 174 -0.98 26.37 10.69
CA GLU A 174 -2.25 26.24 11.42
C GLU A 174 -2.01 25.79 12.86
N GLU A 175 -1.06 24.87 13.06
CA GLU A 175 -0.70 24.33 14.37
C GLU A 175 0.81 24.08 14.44
N VAL A 176 1.44 24.50 15.53
CA VAL A 176 2.81 24.10 15.87
C VAL A 176 2.74 22.83 16.72
N LEU A 177 3.40 21.77 16.28
CA LEU A 177 3.43 20.48 16.94
C LEU A 177 4.73 20.31 17.76
N GLU A 178 4.74 19.33 18.65
CA GLU A 178 5.97 18.90 19.32
C GLU A 178 7.04 18.50 18.27
N PRO A 179 8.26 19.04 18.37
CA PRO A 179 9.31 18.80 17.39
C PRO A 179 9.77 17.34 17.40
N GLY A 180 10.33 16.92 16.27
CA GLY A 180 11.08 15.68 16.18
C GLY A 180 12.49 15.82 16.76
N ILE A 181 13.33 14.82 16.54
CA ILE A 181 14.69 14.78 17.12
C ILE A 181 15.60 15.91 16.60
N ASN A 182 15.46 16.29 15.33
CA ASN A 182 16.26 17.33 14.67
C ASN A 182 15.46 18.11 13.62
N TYR A 183 14.15 18.27 13.82
CA TYR A 183 13.27 18.99 12.90
C TYR A 183 12.01 19.52 13.62
N SER A 184 11.49 20.66 13.15
CA SER A 184 10.19 21.20 13.53
C SER A 184 9.06 20.45 12.84
N ARG A 185 7.86 20.45 13.45
CA ARG A 185 6.64 19.85 12.90
C ARG A 185 5.48 20.81 12.97
N TYR A 186 4.68 20.87 11.91
CA TYR A 186 3.55 21.77 11.78
C TYR A 186 2.38 21.07 11.10
N VAL A 187 1.16 21.38 11.54
CA VAL A 187 0.00 21.30 10.64
C VAL A 187 -0.01 22.60 9.86
N VAL A 188 -0.04 22.50 8.54
CA VAL A 188 -0.08 23.64 7.63
C VAL A 188 -1.24 23.52 6.66
N SER A 189 -1.54 24.60 5.95
CA SER A 189 -2.49 24.61 4.86
C SER A 189 -1.98 25.38 3.63
N TYR A 190 -2.49 25.03 2.46
CA TYR A 190 -2.29 25.74 1.19
C TYR A 190 -3.56 25.66 0.34
N LEU A 191 -3.63 26.43 -0.77
CA LEU A 191 -4.80 26.45 -1.64
C LEU A 191 -4.60 25.56 -2.87
N SER A 192 -5.69 24.88 -3.26
CA SER A 192 -5.81 24.09 -4.48
C SER A 192 -7.25 24.18 -4.99
N ASP A 193 -7.47 24.66 -6.21
CA ASP A 193 -8.81 24.92 -6.78
C ASP A 193 -9.76 25.73 -5.87
N GLY A 194 -9.20 26.67 -5.09
CA GLY A 194 -9.96 27.47 -4.11
C GLY A 194 -10.34 26.71 -2.84
N LEU A 195 -9.92 25.46 -2.69
CA LEU A 195 -10.03 24.67 -1.47
C LEU A 195 -8.80 24.87 -0.59
N THR A 196 -9.00 24.90 0.73
CA THR A 196 -7.91 24.81 1.70
C THR A 196 -7.53 23.35 1.87
N ILE A 197 -6.30 22.99 1.52
CA ILE A 197 -5.74 21.65 1.69
C ILE A 197 -4.80 21.68 2.89
N TYR A 198 -5.06 20.81 3.86
CA TYR A 198 -4.21 20.64 5.03
C TYR A 198 -3.06 19.68 4.73
N ALA A 199 -1.97 19.83 5.46
CA ALA A 199 -0.80 18.97 5.35
C ALA A 199 -0.02 18.89 6.67
N LEU A 200 0.70 17.79 6.85
CA LEU A 200 1.80 17.75 7.82
C LEU A 200 3.05 18.29 7.14
N MET A 201 3.69 19.30 7.72
CA MET A 201 4.98 19.82 7.27
C MET A 201 6.06 19.59 8.33
N THR A 202 7.25 19.23 7.87
CA THR A 202 8.45 19.16 8.70
C THR A 202 9.54 20.05 8.14
N ILE A 203 10.31 20.70 9.02
CA ILE A 203 11.44 21.57 8.63
C ILE A 203 12.68 21.15 9.42
N PRO A 204 13.79 20.75 8.77
CA PRO A 204 15.01 20.35 9.45
C PRO A 204 15.59 21.47 10.33
N PHE A 205 16.15 21.09 11.47
CA PHE A 205 17.03 21.98 12.24
C PHE A 205 18.42 22.03 11.63
N GLY A 206 19.12 23.13 11.85
CA GLY A 206 20.52 23.30 11.47
C GLY A 206 20.74 24.56 10.65
N VAL A 207 21.92 24.64 10.05
CA VAL A 207 22.24 25.72 9.10
C VAL A 207 21.56 25.37 7.79
N GLN A 208 20.53 26.14 7.43
CA GLN A 208 19.88 26.04 6.13
C GLN A 208 20.92 26.21 5.01
N PRO A 209 20.89 25.38 3.95
CA PRO A 209 21.73 25.59 2.78
C PRO A 209 21.44 26.96 2.15
N ALA A 210 22.44 27.56 1.48
CA ALA A 210 22.31 28.90 0.92
C ALA A 210 21.13 29.06 -0.05
N ASP A 211 20.80 27.98 -0.78
CA ASP A 211 19.72 27.94 -1.78
C ASP A 211 18.40 27.41 -1.20
N GLY A 212 18.37 27.04 0.09
CA GLY A 212 17.21 26.41 0.75
C GLY A 212 17.35 24.90 1.00
N TRP A 213 16.43 24.34 1.76
CA TRP A 213 16.37 22.89 2.01
C TRP A 213 15.77 22.16 0.80
N PRO A 214 16.28 20.96 0.45
CA PRO A 214 15.56 20.08 -0.47
C PRO A 214 14.23 19.68 0.17
N ALA A 215 13.19 19.46 -0.64
CA ALA A 215 11.86 19.12 -0.16
C ALA A 215 11.31 17.85 -0.82
N ILE A 216 10.42 17.15 -0.11
CA ILE A 216 9.71 15.98 -0.60
C ILE A 216 8.20 16.21 -0.42
N VAL A 217 7.45 16.11 -1.51
CA VAL A 217 5.99 15.96 -1.46
C VAL A 217 5.68 14.49 -1.20
N PHE A 218 4.99 14.19 -0.10
CA PHE A 218 4.72 12.84 0.38
C PHE A 218 3.25 12.48 0.18
N ASN A 219 2.97 11.65 -0.82
CA ASN A 219 1.64 11.24 -1.22
C ASN A 219 1.24 9.94 -0.50
N HIS A 220 0.24 10.02 0.38
CA HIS A 220 -0.24 8.83 1.11
C HIS A 220 -1.10 7.90 0.24
N GLY A 221 -1.22 6.64 0.66
CA GLY A 221 -2.17 5.70 0.07
C GLY A 221 -3.61 5.97 0.46
N TYR A 222 -4.56 5.27 -0.16
CA TYR A 222 -5.98 5.44 0.17
C TYR A 222 -6.27 5.11 1.63
N ILE A 223 -7.15 5.90 2.22
CA ILE A 223 -7.74 5.70 3.53
C ILE A 223 -9.09 6.40 3.55
N THR A 224 -10.07 5.84 4.25
CA THR A 224 -11.38 6.47 4.37
C THR A 224 -11.22 7.90 4.91
N PRO A 225 -11.76 8.92 4.23
CA PRO A 225 -11.43 10.31 4.56
C PRO A 225 -11.77 10.71 5.99
N SER A 226 -12.89 10.19 6.54
CA SER A 226 -13.32 10.42 7.93
C SER A 226 -12.40 9.78 8.99
N GLN A 227 -11.57 8.81 8.60
CA GLN A 227 -10.57 8.16 9.44
C GLN A 227 -9.18 8.80 9.30
N TYR A 228 -8.95 9.58 8.25
CA TYR A 228 -7.67 10.23 8.04
C TYR A 228 -7.42 11.29 9.12
N ARG A 229 -6.19 11.35 9.62
CA ARG A 229 -5.71 12.37 10.54
C ARG A 229 -4.34 12.85 10.06
N THR A 230 -4.16 14.16 9.96
CA THR A 230 -2.95 14.81 9.43
C THR A 230 -1.65 14.30 10.07
N THR A 231 -1.68 14.09 11.38
CA THR A 231 -0.50 13.76 12.20
C THR A 231 -0.29 12.27 12.44
N GLU A 232 -1.18 11.41 11.92
CA GLU A 232 -1.11 9.96 12.06
C GLU A 232 -0.68 9.27 10.76
N ARG A 233 -0.28 7.99 10.90
CA ARG A 233 0.23 7.14 9.81
C ARG A 233 1.46 7.73 9.12
N TYR A 234 2.26 6.86 8.49
CA TYR A 234 3.53 7.25 7.85
C TYR A 234 4.53 7.98 8.77
N THR A 235 4.34 7.97 10.09
CA THR A 235 5.14 8.76 11.03
C THR A 235 6.63 8.42 10.93
N ALA A 236 6.97 7.14 10.81
CA ALA A 236 8.36 6.68 10.65
C ALA A 236 8.98 7.06 9.30
N TYR A 237 8.17 7.19 8.25
CA TYR A 237 8.61 7.52 6.89
C TYR A 237 8.97 9.01 6.84
N VAL A 238 8.05 9.85 7.31
CA VAL A 238 8.24 11.30 7.45
C VAL A 238 9.40 11.60 8.40
N ASP A 239 9.51 10.89 9.53
CA ASP A 239 10.65 11.01 10.46
C ASP A 239 11.97 10.73 9.75
N MET A 240 12.10 9.61 9.02
CA MET A 240 13.35 9.29 8.33
C MET A 240 13.74 10.31 7.27
N LEU A 241 12.79 10.82 6.47
CA LEU A 241 13.09 11.87 5.49
C LEU A 241 13.49 13.19 6.18
N ALA A 242 12.70 13.64 7.16
CA ALA A 242 12.96 14.89 7.88
C ALA A 242 14.31 14.87 8.61
N ARG A 243 14.65 13.75 9.25
CA ARG A 243 15.94 13.56 9.95
C ARG A 243 17.14 13.62 9.03
N ASN A 244 16.94 13.28 7.75
CA ASN A 244 17.97 13.36 6.73
C ASN A 244 17.96 14.71 6.00
N GLY A 245 17.37 15.77 6.57
CA GLY A 245 17.54 17.13 6.06
C GLY A 245 16.66 17.46 4.87
N TYR A 246 15.48 16.84 4.77
CA TYR A 246 14.43 17.22 3.84
C TYR A 246 13.32 17.99 4.55
N ILE A 247 12.81 19.05 3.92
CA ILE A 247 11.46 19.50 4.22
C ILE A 247 10.50 18.44 3.69
N VAL A 248 9.63 17.90 4.53
CA VAL A 248 8.60 16.95 4.08
C VAL A 248 7.25 17.62 4.20
N LEU A 249 6.53 17.72 3.09
CA LEU A 249 5.13 18.12 3.05
C LEU A 249 4.30 16.89 2.69
N LYS A 250 3.44 16.45 3.61
CA LYS A 250 2.48 15.36 3.39
C LYS A 250 1.08 15.96 3.30
N PRO A 251 0.60 16.33 2.10
CA PRO A 251 -0.77 16.77 1.91
C PRO A 251 -1.75 15.72 2.40
N ASP A 252 -2.85 16.19 2.97
CA ASP A 252 -3.97 15.34 3.35
C ASP A 252 -4.82 14.98 2.12
N LEU A 253 -4.71 15.74 1.03
CA LEU A 253 -5.58 15.70 -0.16
C LEU A 253 -7.01 16.19 0.14
N ARG A 254 -7.72 16.67 -0.89
CA ARG A 254 -9.10 17.15 -0.72
C ARG A 254 -10.03 16.06 -0.18
N GLY A 255 -10.98 16.47 0.67
CA GLY A 255 -11.92 15.59 1.37
C GLY A 255 -11.37 14.82 2.58
N HIS A 256 -10.06 14.84 2.82
CA HIS A 256 -9.42 14.13 3.93
C HIS A 256 -9.00 15.06 5.07
N GLY A 257 -9.09 14.55 6.30
CA GLY A 257 -8.70 15.32 7.49
C GLY A 257 -9.51 16.61 7.60
N ASN A 258 -8.81 17.75 7.65
CA ASN A 258 -9.43 19.07 7.68
C ASN A 258 -9.45 19.75 6.30
N SER A 259 -8.96 19.09 5.25
CA SER A 259 -8.98 19.64 3.88
C SER A 259 -10.42 19.84 3.41
N GLY A 260 -10.64 20.95 2.69
CA GLY A 260 -11.90 21.22 2.02
C GLY A 260 -12.19 20.25 0.88
N GLY A 261 -13.37 20.39 0.29
CA GLY A 261 -13.86 19.51 -0.77
C GLY A 261 -14.39 18.19 -0.22
N GLU A 262 -14.71 17.28 -1.13
CA GLU A 262 -15.20 15.94 -0.82
C GLU A 262 -14.27 14.92 -1.47
N GLU A 263 -14.17 13.72 -0.88
CA GLU A 263 -13.57 12.60 -1.61
C GLU A 263 -14.48 12.23 -2.77
N VAL A 264 -13.86 12.08 -3.94
CA VAL A 264 -14.52 11.46 -5.09
C VAL A 264 -14.05 10.03 -5.12
N ILE A 265 -14.98 9.06 -5.13
CA ILE A 265 -14.61 7.66 -5.32
C ILE A 265 -13.86 7.52 -6.63
N GLY A 266 -12.70 6.89 -6.56
CA GLY A 266 -11.78 6.83 -7.69
C GLY A 266 -11.01 8.12 -7.91
N GLY A 267 -11.04 9.13 -7.03
CA GLY A 267 -10.37 10.43 -7.20
C GLY A 267 -8.84 10.39 -7.32
N GLY A 268 -8.21 9.25 -7.03
CA GLY A 268 -6.81 8.98 -7.39
C GLY A 268 -6.60 8.51 -8.83
N TYR A 269 -7.67 8.19 -9.57
CA TYR A 269 -7.65 7.50 -10.88
C TYR A 269 -8.64 8.09 -11.91
N GLY A 270 -9.79 8.58 -11.48
CA GLY A 270 -10.95 8.96 -12.28
C GLY A 270 -11.28 10.45 -12.28
N THR A 271 -10.57 11.23 -11.48
CA THR A 271 -10.56 12.70 -11.56
C THR A 271 -9.11 13.19 -11.41
N PRO A 272 -8.78 14.40 -11.92
CA PRO A 272 -7.44 14.95 -11.76
C PRO A 272 -7.21 15.53 -10.35
N ASP A 273 -8.25 15.61 -9.52
CA ASP A 273 -8.31 16.35 -8.27
C ASP A 273 -7.10 16.17 -7.34
N TYR A 274 -6.77 14.92 -6.99
CA TYR A 274 -5.63 14.66 -6.12
C TYR A 274 -4.30 14.98 -6.79
N THR A 275 -4.20 14.82 -8.11
CA THR A 275 -3.00 15.27 -8.83
C THR A 275 -2.90 16.80 -8.85
N VAL A 276 -4.01 17.52 -8.99
CA VAL A 276 -4.05 18.99 -8.88
C VAL A 276 -3.61 19.43 -7.47
N ASP A 277 -4.05 18.74 -6.42
CA ASP A 277 -3.64 19.04 -5.04
C ASP A 277 -2.13 18.90 -4.82
N VAL A 278 -1.50 17.85 -5.37
CA VAL A 278 -0.06 17.63 -5.22
C VAL A 278 0.77 18.55 -6.12
N LEU A 279 0.26 18.92 -7.30
CA LEU A 279 0.93 19.91 -8.17
C LEU A 279 0.90 21.31 -7.54
N ASN A 280 -0.22 21.69 -6.91
CA ASN A 280 -0.26 22.93 -6.11
C ASN A 280 0.62 22.84 -4.86
N ALA A 281 0.80 21.66 -4.25
CA ALA A 281 1.78 21.47 -3.17
C ALA A 281 3.22 21.71 -3.64
N VAL A 282 3.59 21.22 -4.83
CA VAL A 282 4.91 21.49 -5.43
C VAL A 282 5.11 22.98 -5.60
N ALA A 283 4.17 23.69 -6.24
CA ALA A 283 4.26 25.14 -6.43
C ALA A 283 4.30 25.92 -5.11
N SER A 284 3.52 25.51 -4.11
CA SER A 284 3.56 26.06 -2.75
C SER A 284 4.91 25.88 -2.07
N LEU A 285 5.56 24.73 -2.24
CA LEU A 285 6.92 24.51 -1.75
C LEU A 285 7.95 25.36 -2.49
N GLN A 286 7.87 25.48 -3.81
CA GLN A 286 8.76 26.34 -4.59
C GLN A 286 8.71 27.81 -4.14
N ALA A 287 7.56 28.27 -3.64
CA ALA A 287 7.39 29.62 -3.12
C ALA A 287 7.75 29.78 -1.63
N HIS A 288 8.07 28.69 -0.92
CA HIS A 288 8.35 28.72 0.52
C HIS A 288 9.79 29.17 0.78
N GLU A 289 9.99 30.12 1.72
CA GLU A 289 11.31 30.75 1.96
C GLU A 289 12.41 29.77 2.41
N ASP A 290 12.01 28.68 3.06
CA ASP A 290 12.95 27.66 3.53
C ASP A 290 13.37 26.63 2.47
N VAL A 291 12.67 26.56 1.32
CA VAL A 291 12.81 25.49 0.32
C VAL A 291 13.69 25.94 -0.83
N ASP A 292 14.56 25.05 -1.31
CA ASP A 292 15.21 25.20 -2.62
C ASP A 292 14.21 24.79 -3.72
N PRO A 293 13.71 25.73 -4.55
CA PRO A 293 12.67 25.45 -5.53
C PRO A 293 13.11 24.49 -6.64
N ASN A 294 14.42 24.25 -6.78
CA ASN A 294 14.97 23.34 -7.79
C ASN A 294 15.23 21.94 -7.25
N ARG A 295 15.00 21.69 -5.95
CA ARG A 295 15.30 20.43 -5.27
C ARG A 295 14.07 19.84 -4.60
N ILE A 296 13.07 19.52 -5.42
CA ILE A 296 11.83 18.88 -4.98
C ILE A 296 11.76 17.46 -5.52
N GLY A 297 11.67 16.48 -4.63
CA GLY A 297 11.33 15.09 -4.96
C GLY A 297 9.88 14.77 -4.59
N MET A 298 9.40 13.61 -5.02
CA MET A 298 8.06 13.13 -4.67
C MET A 298 8.08 11.67 -4.27
N TRP A 299 7.42 11.37 -3.16
CA TRP A 299 7.28 10.01 -2.64
C TRP A 299 5.80 9.61 -2.67
N GLY A 300 5.47 8.38 -3.06
CA GLY A 300 4.10 7.90 -3.10
C GLY A 300 3.94 6.44 -2.68
N HIS A 301 2.87 6.13 -1.95
CA HIS A 301 2.52 4.75 -1.60
C HIS A 301 1.14 4.36 -2.13
N SER A 302 1.00 3.18 -2.73
CA SER A 302 -0.29 2.67 -3.22
C SER A 302 -0.92 3.65 -4.21
N MET A 303 -2.11 4.19 -3.89
CA MET A 303 -2.72 5.32 -4.62
C MET A 303 -1.78 6.52 -4.80
N GLY A 304 -0.97 6.84 -3.79
CA GLY A 304 0.01 7.93 -3.88
C GLY A 304 1.09 7.67 -4.94
N GLY A 305 1.35 6.40 -5.29
CA GLY A 305 2.23 6.04 -6.40
C GLY A 305 1.70 6.49 -7.76
N GLN A 306 0.38 6.38 -7.98
CA GLN A 306 -0.28 6.91 -9.18
C GLN A 306 -0.12 8.44 -9.25
N LEU A 307 -0.32 9.13 -8.12
CA LEU A 307 -0.18 10.59 -8.05
C LEU A 307 1.26 11.01 -8.37
N THR A 308 2.24 10.29 -7.83
CA THR A 308 3.66 10.53 -8.10
C THR A 308 3.99 10.35 -9.58
N LEU A 309 3.65 9.21 -10.17
CA LEU A 309 3.94 8.94 -11.58
C LEU A 309 3.21 9.92 -12.51
N ARG A 310 1.95 10.22 -12.23
CA ARG A 310 1.16 11.17 -13.02
C ARG A 310 1.73 12.59 -12.93
N ALA A 311 2.07 13.06 -11.74
CA ALA A 311 2.64 14.40 -11.57
C ALA A 311 3.99 14.52 -12.31
N MET A 312 4.83 13.48 -12.27
CA MET A 312 6.14 13.48 -12.92
C MET A 312 6.09 13.51 -14.46
N VAL A 313 4.98 13.09 -15.09
CA VAL A 313 4.77 13.26 -16.54
C VAL A 313 4.02 14.55 -16.87
N VAL A 314 3.49 15.28 -15.88
CA VAL A 314 2.77 16.55 -16.06
C VAL A 314 3.70 17.76 -15.89
N THR A 315 4.70 17.69 -15.01
CA THR A 315 5.66 18.78 -14.76
C THR A 315 7.10 18.29 -14.64
N ASP A 316 8.05 19.14 -15.04
CA ASP A 316 9.51 18.97 -14.90
C ASP A 316 10.05 19.46 -13.53
N ASP A 317 9.18 19.93 -12.65
CA ASP A 317 9.55 20.45 -11.33
C ASP A 317 9.98 19.36 -10.34
N ILE A 318 9.60 18.10 -10.59
CA ILE A 318 9.89 16.96 -9.71
C ILE A 318 11.18 16.27 -10.18
N LYS A 319 12.22 16.31 -9.34
CA LYS A 319 13.57 15.83 -9.70
C LYS A 319 13.77 14.34 -9.56
N ALA A 320 12.96 13.69 -8.73
CA ALA A 320 13.04 12.25 -8.49
C ALA A 320 11.74 11.74 -7.88
N GLY A 321 11.34 10.52 -8.25
CA GLY A 321 10.15 9.84 -7.73
C GLY A 321 10.50 8.58 -6.96
N VAL A 322 9.91 8.37 -5.79
CA VAL A 322 9.98 7.08 -5.07
C VAL A 322 8.58 6.53 -4.90
N ILE A 323 8.35 5.28 -5.30
CA ILE A 323 7.03 4.67 -5.32
C ILE A 323 7.05 3.32 -4.59
N TRP A 324 6.24 3.19 -3.53
CA TRP A 324 6.09 1.99 -2.73
C TRP A 324 4.74 1.32 -2.97
N GLY A 325 4.72 0.04 -3.38
CA GLY A 325 3.50 -0.74 -3.63
C GLY A 325 2.52 0.00 -4.54
N GLY A 326 3.03 0.72 -5.54
CA GLY A 326 2.28 1.77 -6.24
C GLY A 326 1.31 1.25 -7.29
N VAL A 327 0.20 1.98 -7.45
CA VAL A 327 -0.75 1.76 -8.54
C VAL A 327 -0.20 2.44 -9.78
N VAL A 328 0.58 1.70 -10.57
CA VAL A 328 1.39 2.28 -11.66
C VAL A 328 1.28 1.55 -13.01
N SER A 329 0.27 0.68 -13.15
CA SER A 329 0.00 0.00 -14.42
C SER A 329 -0.90 0.84 -15.32
N PRO A 330 -0.96 0.56 -16.64
CA PRO A 330 -1.98 1.11 -17.51
C PRO A 330 -3.41 0.88 -16.99
N TYR A 331 -4.34 1.78 -17.36
CA TYR A 331 -5.74 1.71 -16.93
C TYR A 331 -6.45 0.37 -17.21
N PRO A 332 -6.23 -0.32 -18.34
CA PRO A 332 -6.78 -1.66 -18.56
C PRO A 332 -6.47 -2.62 -17.42
N ASP A 333 -5.21 -2.73 -17.01
CA ASP A 333 -4.79 -3.63 -15.93
C ASP A 333 -5.42 -3.24 -14.58
N ILE A 334 -5.49 -1.93 -14.32
CA ILE A 334 -6.08 -1.38 -13.09
C ILE A 334 -7.57 -1.74 -13.01
N ILE A 335 -8.31 -1.49 -14.07
CA ILE A 335 -9.76 -1.69 -14.15
C ILE A 335 -10.12 -3.17 -14.20
N GLU A 336 -9.45 -3.98 -15.02
CA GLU A 336 -9.69 -5.43 -15.08
C GLU A 336 -9.43 -6.10 -13.72
N ARG A 337 -8.50 -5.56 -12.94
CA ARG A 337 -8.18 -6.07 -11.62
C ARG A 337 -9.17 -5.62 -10.54
N TRP A 338 -9.64 -4.38 -10.57
CA TRP A 338 -10.52 -3.82 -9.52
C TRP A 338 -12.01 -3.85 -9.84
N ASP A 339 -12.40 -4.18 -11.07
CA ASP A 339 -13.78 -4.58 -11.35
C ASP A 339 -14.02 -5.99 -10.84
N PHE A 340 -14.61 -6.12 -9.65
CA PHE A 340 -14.92 -7.42 -9.04
C PHE A 340 -16.00 -8.21 -9.79
N THR A 341 -16.74 -7.56 -10.70
CA THR A 341 -17.66 -8.26 -11.61
C THR A 341 -16.90 -8.96 -12.75
N ARG A 342 -15.72 -8.43 -13.13
CA ARG A 342 -14.81 -9.00 -14.14
C ARG A 342 -13.72 -9.88 -13.51
N ASN A 343 -13.44 -9.72 -12.21
CA ASN A 343 -12.40 -10.46 -11.49
C ASN A 343 -12.93 -11.13 -10.20
N THR A 344 -13.72 -12.20 -10.38
CA THR A 344 -14.32 -12.97 -9.27
C THR A 344 -13.29 -13.75 -8.44
N ASP A 345 -12.10 -13.99 -8.98
CA ASP A 345 -11.08 -14.85 -8.36
C ASP A 345 -10.18 -14.10 -7.38
N ARG A 346 -10.28 -12.76 -7.34
CA ARG A 346 -9.47 -11.90 -6.45
C ARG A 346 -9.80 -12.07 -4.96
N PHE A 347 -10.97 -12.60 -4.61
CA PHE A 347 -11.35 -12.92 -3.23
C PHE A 347 -11.65 -14.41 -3.05
N PRO A 348 -10.62 -15.28 -3.03
CA PRO A 348 -10.84 -16.70 -2.79
C PRO A 348 -11.51 -16.91 -1.42
N GLY A 349 -12.79 -17.30 -1.43
CA GLY A 349 -13.59 -17.53 -0.22
C GLY A 349 -14.72 -16.52 0.03
N MET A 350 -14.84 -15.46 -0.76
CA MET A 350 -15.98 -14.53 -0.72
C MET A 350 -16.68 -14.55 -2.08
N SER A 351 -17.90 -15.06 -2.17
CA SER A 351 -18.67 -14.99 -3.42
C SER A 351 -18.95 -13.52 -3.78
N ALA A 352 -19.13 -13.21 -5.08
CA ALA A 352 -19.56 -11.88 -5.51
C ALA A 352 -20.81 -11.39 -4.72
N SER A 353 -21.73 -12.31 -4.39
CA SER A 353 -22.88 -12.01 -3.53
C SER A 353 -22.52 -11.70 -2.07
N GLN A 354 -21.47 -12.29 -1.50
CA GLN A 354 -20.97 -12.00 -0.14
C GLN A 354 -20.18 -10.68 -0.09
N ALA A 355 -19.39 -10.37 -1.13
CA ALA A 355 -18.71 -9.09 -1.25
C ALA A 355 -19.71 -7.92 -1.33
N ILE A 356 -20.80 -8.10 -2.09
CA ILE A 356 -21.86 -7.11 -2.27
C ILE A 356 -22.77 -6.96 -1.03
N THR A 357 -22.92 -8.01 -0.21
CA THR A 357 -23.80 -8.00 1.00
C THR A 357 -23.07 -7.76 2.32
N SER A 358 -21.74 -7.74 2.32
CA SER A 358 -20.92 -7.35 3.46
C SER A 358 -21.17 -5.88 3.83
N GLN A 359 -21.75 -5.63 5.01
CA GLN A 359 -21.96 -4.27 5.54
C GLN A 359 -20.69 -3.66 6.18
N SER A 360 -19.53 -4.29 6.02
CA SER A 360 -18.25 -3.73 6.51
C SER A 360 -17.84 -2.51 5.69
N SER A 361 -17.08 -1.58 6.28
CA SER A 361 -16.52 -0.43 5.55
C SER A 361 -15.68 -0.85 4.34
N ALA A 362 -14.94 -1.95 4.44
CA ALA A 362 -14.19 -2.53 3.33
C ALA A 362 -15.11 -3.10 2.24
N GLY A 363 -16.16 -3.84 2.61
CA GLY A 363 -17.15 -4.38 1.66
C GLY A 363 -17.91 -3.29 0.91
N ASN A 364 -18.31 -2.22 1.61
CA ASN A 364 -18.95 -1.06 1.01
C ASN A 364 -18.00 -0.34 0.03
N TRP A 365 -16.75 -0.08 0.43
CA TRP A 365 -15.78 0.57 -0.47
C TRP A 365 -15.53 -0.24 -1.74
N LEU A 366 -15.35 -1.56 -1.62
CA LEU A 366 -15.12 -2.44 -2.78
C LEU A 366 -16.30 -2.41 -3.76
N ARG A 367 -17.53 -2.46 -3.25
CA ARG A 367 -18.75 -2.33 -4.07
C ARG A 367 -18.80 -0.96 -4.76
N ASP A 368 -18.62 0.10 -3.99
CA ASP A 368 -18.77 1.46 -4.49
C ASP A 368 -17.65 1.80 -5.50
N PHE A 369 -16.43 1.28 -5.29
CA PHE A 369 -15.35 1.34 -6.26
C PHE A 369 -15.66 0.55 -7.53
N SER A 370 -16.23 -0.65 -7.42
CA SER A 370 -16.67 -1.44 -8.60
C SER A 370 -17.77 -0.74 -9.40
N HIS A 371 -18.72 -0.09 -8.72
CA HIS A 371 -19.73 0.74 -9.40
C HIS A 371 -19.08 1.94 -10.09
N TRP A 372 -18.15 2.63 -9.41
CA TRP A 372 -17.39 3.70 -10.02
C TRP A 372 -16.62 3.22 -11.26
N VAL A 373 -15.96 2.05 -11.21
CA VAL A 373 -15.27 1.47 -12.39
C VAL A 373 -16.26 1.26 -13.54
N SER A 374 -17.42 0.67 -13.26
CA SER A 374 -18.48 0.45 -14.26
C SER A 374 -18.97 1.77 -14.87
N ASP A 375 -19.25 2.78 -14.05
CA ASP A 375 -19.69 4.10 -14.49
C ASP A 375 -18.59 4.82 -15.29
N PHE A 376 -17.34 4.65 -14.89
CA PHE A 376 -16.17 5.21 -15.57
C PHE A 376 -15.98 4.59 -16.95
N THR A 377 -16.05 3.26 -17.07
CA THR A 377 -16.04 2.58 -18.38
C THR A 377 -17.27 2.90 -19.21
N ALA A 378 -18.46 3.05 -18.61
CA ALA A 378 -19.66 3.43 -19.34
C ALA A 378 -19.60 4.87 -19.87
N LYS A 379 -18.95 5.78 -19.13
CA LYS A 379 -18.75 7.18 -19.54
C LYS A 379 -17.80 7.30 -20.72
N TYR A 380 -16.69 6.57 -20.70
CA TYR A 380 -15.60 6.73 -21.67
C TYR A 380 -15.53 5.65 -22.75
N GLY A 381 -16.34 4.59 -22.65
CA GLY A 381 -16.26 3.40 -23.49
C GLY A 381 -15.25 2.37 -22.96
N ASP A 382 -15.46 1.09 -23.29
CA ASP A 382 -14.48 0.04 -22.97
C ASP A 382 -13.15 0.26 -23.72
N PHE A 383 -12.08 -0.46 -23.33
CA PHE A 383 -10.74 -0.25 -23.86
C PHE A 383 -10.63 -0.42 -25.39
N ASP A 384 -11.38 -1.36 -25.96
CA ASP A 384 -11.44 -1.59 -27.40
C ASP A 384 -12.27 -0.54 -28.14
N GLU A 385 -13.23 0.08 -27.45
CA GLU A 385 -14.14 1.08 -28.04
C GLU A 385 -13.51 2.47 -28.07
N ASN A 386 -12.73 2.82 -27.03
CA ASN A 386 -12.06 4.11 -26.93
C ASN A 386 -10.58 4.02 -26.50
N PRO A 387 -9.75 3.27 -27.24
CA PRO A 387 -8.34 3.06 -26.86
C PRO A 387 -7.53 4.35 -26.79
N LEU A 388 -7.94 5.38 -27.55
CA LEU A 388 -7.25 6.68 -27.56
C LEU A 388 -7.44 7.44 -26.26
N PHE A 389 -8.65 7.51 -25.70
CA PHE A 389 -8.87 8.18 -24.42
C PHE A 389 -8.11 7.49 -23.28
N TRP A 390 -8.18 6.16 -23.20
CA TRP A 390 -7.44 5.41 -22.19
C TRP A 390 -5.93 5.63 -22.29
N ALA A 391 -5.44 5.79 -23.52
CA ALA A 391 -4.04 6.10 -23.74
C ALA A 391 -3.66 7.51 -23.24
N THR A 392 -4.52 8.51 -23.39
CA THR A 392 -4.21 9.90 -23.01
C THR A 392 -4.22 10.19 -21.52
N ILE A 393 -4.88 9.35 -20.72
CA ILE A 393 -4.97 9.51 -19.27
C ILE A 393 -3.96 8.66 -18.50
N SER A 394 -3.33 7.68 -19.16
CA SER A 394 -2.38 6.74 -18.55
C SER A 394 -0.96 7.31 -18.57
N PRO A 395 -0.34 7.56 -17.40
CA PRO A 395 1.05 8.05 -17.33
C PRO A 395 2.05 7.15 -18.06
N ASN A 396 1.77 5.85 -18.15
CA ASN A 396 2.58 4.84 -18.83
C ASN A 396 2.82 5.15 -20.32
N ASN A 397 1.96 5.95 -20.96
CA ASN A 397 2.15 6.37 -22.35
C ASN A 397 2.96 7.68 -22.50
N PHE A 398 3.41 8.26 -21.39
CA PHE A 398 4.16 9.51 -21.34
C PHE A 398 5.51 9.34 -20.64
N LEU A 399 6.02 8.11 -20.52
CA LEU A 399 7.29 7.82 -19.83
C LEU A 399 8.51 8.42 -20.53
N GLU A 400 8.40 8.75 -21.82
CA GLU A 400 9.45 9.49 -22.54
C GLU A 400 9.60 10.93 -22.01
N ASP A 401 8.55 11.48 -21.41
CA ASP A 401 8.51 12.84 -20.87
C ASP A 401 8.68 12.85 -19.34
N LEU A 402 9.19 11.76 -18.76
CA LEU A 402 9.32 11.67 -17.32
C LEU A 402 10.38 12.67 -16.81
N SER A 403 9.99 13.50 -15.85
CA SER A 403 10.81 14.61 -15.32
C SER A 403 12.10 14.20 -14.60
N GLY A 404 12.20 12.95 -14.16
CA GLY A 404 13.38 12.43 -13.46
C GLY A 404 13.33 10.93 -13.20
N PRO A 405 14.36 10.37 -12.55
CA PRO A 405 14.45 8.96 -12.23
C PRO A 405 13.40 8.49 -11.23
N ILE A 406 13.12 7.18 -11.24
CA ILE A 406 12.18 6.53 -10.33
C ILE A 406 12.83 5.40 -9.53
N GLU A 407 12.53 5.31 -8.24
CA GLU A 407 12.82 4.12 -7.42
C GLU A 407 11.51 3.41 -7.04
N LEU A 408 11.41 2.12 -7.35
CA LEU A 408 10.26 1.27 -7.07
C LEU A 408 10.56 0.31 -5.93
N HIS A 409 9.61 0.19 -5.00
CA HIS A 409 9.66 -0.75 -3.90
C HIS A 409 8.38 -1.57 -3.83
N HIS A 410 8.47 -2.90 -3.81
CA HIS A 410 7.27 -3.74 -3.86
C HIS A 410 7.45 -5.07 -3.12
N SER A 411 6.45 -5.50 -2.35
CA SER A 411 6.45 -6.86 -1.77
C SER A 411 6.05 -7.92 -2.80
N THR A 412 6.67 -9.11 -2.76
CA THR A 412 6.25 -10.25 -3.60
C THR A 412 4.91 -10.85 -3.17
N THR A 413 4.46 -10.53 -1.96
CA THR A 413 3.21 -11.01 -1.35
C THR A 413 2.26 -9.85 -1.05
N ASP A 414 2.38 -8.76 -1.82
CA ASP A 414 1.44 -7.65 -1.75
C ASP A 414 0.05 -8.09 -2.23
N GLU A 415 -0.90 -8.15 -1.29
CA GLU A 415 -2.28 -8.56 -1.55
C GLU A 415 -3.14 -7.40 -2.10
N MET A 416 -2.69 -6.15 -1.92
CA MET A 416 -3.45 -4.96 -2.26
C MET A 416 -3.16 -4.52 -3.69
N VAL A 417 -1.88 -4.44 -4.03
CA VAL A 417 -1.37 -4.01 -5.33
C VAL A 417 -0.45 -5.10 -5.88
N PRO A 418 -0.64 -5.60 -7.11
CA PRO A 418 0.24 -6.62 -7.65
C PRO A 418 1.65 -6.11 -7.90
N LEU A 419 2.64 -6.93 -7.53
CA LEU A 419 4.02 -6.77 -7.97
C LEU A 419 4.13 -6.57 -9.49
N ALA A 420 3.30 -7.31 -10.25
CA ALA A 420 3.25 -7.23 -11.71
C ALA A 420 3.07 -5.80 -12.23
N TRP A 421 2.44 -4.89 -11.49
CA TRP A 421 2.28 -3.49 -11.92
C TRP A 421 3.61 -2.72 -11.87
N SER A 422 4.44 -2.95 -10.85
CA SER A 422 5.80 -2.39 -10.82
C SER A 422 6.72 -3.06 -11.85
N GLU A 423 6.55 -4.36 -12.11
CA GLU A 423 7.29 -5.06 -13.17
C GLU A 423 6.91 -4.55 -14.56
N THR A 424 5.62 -4.30 -14.81
CA THR A 424 5.13 -3.67 -16.06
C THR A 424 5.71 -2.27 -16.23
N LEU A 425 5.69 -1.43 -15.19
CA LEU A 425 6.28 -0.10 -15.28
C LEU A 425 7.79 -0.18 -15.55
N ALA A 426 8.52 -1.07 -14.88
CA ALA A 426 9.95 -1.27 -15.13
C ALA A 426 10.25 -1.64 -16.60
N GLN A 427 9.48 -2.59 -17.17
CA GLN A 427 9.61 -2.96 -18.58
C GLN A 427 9.30 -1.80 -19.53
N GLN A 428 8.34 -0.95 -19.19
CA GLN A 428 7.99 0.23 -19.98
C GLN A 428 9.05 1.34 -19.87
N LEU A 429 9.66 1.51 -18.70
CA LEU A 429 10.80 2.42 -18.50
C LEU A 429 12.03 1.95 -19.29
N ASP A 430 12.33 0.65 -19.28
CA ASP A 430 13.37 0.05 -20.14
C ASP A 430 13.10 0.34 -21.63
N ALA A 431 11.84 0.27 -22.06
CA ALA A 431 11.45 0.51 -23.45
C ALA A 431 11.51 1.99 -23.85
N ALA A 432 11.22 2.92 -22.92
CA ALA A 432 11.30 4.36 -23.15
C ALA A 432 12.75 4.87 -23.17
N ASP A 433 13.63 4.27 -22.35
CA ASP A 433 15.07 4.56 -22.29
C ASP A 433 15.41 6.05 -22.08
N GLN A 434 14.60 6.77 -21.29
CA GLN A 434 14.80 8.20 -21.01
C GLN A 434 15.32 8.50 -19.60
N GLN A 435 14.87 7.75 -18.59
CA GLN A 435 15.22 8.00 -17.19
C GLN A 435 15.70 6.70 -16.52
N PRO A 436 16.72 6.76 -15.65
CA PRO A 436 17.13 5.59 -14.90
C PRO A 436 16.08 5.24 -13.85
N TYR A 437 15.99 3.95 -13.54
CA TYR A 437 15.14 3.49 -12.46
C TYR A 437 15.78 2.32 -11.70
N ASP A 438 15.37 2.15 -10.44
CA ASP A 438 15.69 1.00 -9.61
C ASP A 438 14.37 0.27 -9.25
N LEU A 439 14.35 -1.07 -9.27
CA LEU A 439 13.24 -1.88 -8.77
C LEU A 439 13.72 -2.83 -7.67
N PHE A 440 13.21 -2.63 -6.45
CA PHE A 440 13.48 -3.47 -5.30
C PHE A 440 12.26 -4.28 -4.90
N THR A 441 12.42 -5.60 -4.88
CA THR A 441 11.39 -6.53 -4.41
C THR A 441 11.71 -7.08 -3.02
N TYR A 442 10.68 -7.29 -2.20
CA TYR A 442 10.80 -7.76 -0.83
C TYR A 442 10.01 -9.05 -0.63
N SER A 443 10.72 -10.16 -0.45
CA SER A 443 10.09 -11.48 -0.38
C SER A 443 9.31 -11.67 0.93
N GLY A 444 8.03 -12.02 0.82
CA GLY A 444 7.18 -12.36 1.97
C GLY A 444 6.75 -11.18 2.85
N ASP A 445 6.96 -9.94 2.41
CA ASP A 445 6.58 -8.74 3.17
C ASP A 445 5.11 -8.36 2.93
N ASN A 446 4.61 -7.36 3.64
CA ASN A 446 3.26 -6.83 3.41
C ASN A 446 3.26 -5.62 2.46
N HIS A 447 2.06 -5.09 2.17
CA HIS A 447 1.88 -3.90 1.33
C HIS A 447 2.69 -2.68 1.81
N ASN A 448 2.96 -2.58 3.12
CA ASN A 448 3.73 -1.48 3.71
C ASN A 448 5.23 -1.78 3.81
N ILE A 449 5.69 -2.95 3.34
CA ILE A 449 7.09 -3.40 3.43
C ILE A 449 7.58 -3.33 4.89
N SER A 450 6.75 -3.81 5.82
CA SER A 450 6.99 -3.62 7.26
C SER A 450 8.20 -4.39 7.77
N ALA A 451 8.45 -5.61 7.27
CA ALA A 451 9.57 -6.42 7.71
C ALA A 451 10.92 -5.85 7.22
N ASN A 452 10.93 -5.23 6.05
CA ASN A 452 12.11 -4.63 5.42
C ASN A 452 12.11 -3.10 5.43
N PHE A 453 11.24 -2.47 6.24
CA PHE A 453 11.03 -1.02 6.26
C PHE A 453 12.32 -0.22 6.37
N GLY A 454 13.22 -0.64 7.28
CA GLY A 454 14.48 0.04 7.51
C GLY A 454 15.40 0.05 6.28
N ILE A 455 15.48 -1.05 5.53
CA ILE A 455 16.29 -1.15 4.31
C ILE A 455 15.62 -0.35 3.18
N ALA A 456 14.29 -0.48 3.03
CA ALA A 456 13.55 0.24 2.02
C ALA A 456 13.68 1.76 2.19
N MET A 457 13.54 2.27 3.42
CA MET A 457 13.74 3.70 3.68
C MET A 457 15.20 4.16 3.54
N GLN A 458 16.19 3.31 3.84
CA GLN A 458 17.60 3.66 3.59
C GLN A 458 17.86 3.87 2.09
N ARG A 459 17.30 3.00 1.24
CA ARG A 459 17.36 3.14 -0.23
C ARG A 459 16.66 4.41 -0.69
N THR A 460 15.43 4.65 -0.21
CA THR A 460 14.68 5.89 -0.48
C THR A 460 15.45 7.16 -0.13
N VAL A 461 16.12 7.21 1.03
CA VAL A 461 16.94 8.36 1.42
C VAL A 461 18.17 8.48 0.50
N ALA A 462 18.88 7.38 0.24
CA ALA A 462 20.05 7.40 -0.64
C ALA A 462 19.70 7.83 -2.08
N PHE A 463 18.56 7.40 -2.59
CA PHE A 463 18.05 7.79 -3.89
C PHE A 463 17.72 9.29 -3.95
N PHE A 464 17.01 9.83 -2.96
CA PHE A 464 16.78 11.28 -2.91
C PHE A 464 18.07 12.07 -2.63
N ASP A 465 19.03 11.54 -1.88
CA ASP A 465 20.32 12.19 -1.67
C ASP A 465 21.04 12.34 -3.01
N GLN A 466 20.99 11.29 -3.84
CA GLN A 466 21.56 11.31 -5.17
C GLN A 466 20.87 12.33 -6.09
N TYR A 467 19.56 12.24 -6.25
CA TYR A 467 18.87 12.93 -7.34
C TYR A 467 18.22 14.27 -6.93
N VAL A 468 17.91 14.46 -5.65
CA VAL A 468 17.31 15.71 -5.15
C VAL A 468 18.39 16.60 -4.52
N LYS A 469 19.36 16.04 -3.77
CA LYS A 469 20.48 16.83 -3.24
C LYS A 469 21.69 16.92 -4.17
N GLY A 470 21.78 16.05 -5.17
CA GLY A 470 22.93 15.98 -6.08
C GLY A 470 24.19 15.42 -5.41
N GLN A 471 24.05 14.54 -4.41
CA GLN A 471 25.17 13.90 -3.74
C GLN A 471 25.64 12.67 -4.53
N GLU A 472 26.94 12.38 -4.54
CA GLU A 472 27.42 11.13 -5.14
C GLU A 472 26.93 9.93 -4.31
N ARG A 473 26.35 8.92 -4.99
CA ARG A 473 25.97 7.66 -4.34
C ARG A 473 27.23 7.00 -3.80
N LEU A 474 27.35 6.85 -2.48
CA LEU A 474 28.43 6.05 -1.89
C LEU A 474 28.28 4.63 -2.46
N SER A 475 29.31 4.14 -3.16
CA SER A 475 29.32 2.78 -3.72
C SER A 475 29.10 1.76 -2.60
N GLU A 476 28.06 0.94 -2.73
CA GLU A 476 27.77 -0.19 -1.83
C GLU A 476 28.88 -1.26 -1.81
#